data_AF-N4V9B0-F1
#
_entry.id   AF-N4V9B0-F1
#
_cell.length_a   1.000
_cell.length_b   1.000
_cell.length_c   1.000
_cell.angle_alpha   90.00
_cell.angle_beta   90.00
_cell.angle_gamma   90.00
#
_symmetry.space_group_name_H-M   'P 1'
#
loop_
_entity.id
_entity.type
_entity.pdbx_description
1 polymer ?
#
loop_
_entity_poly.entity_id
_entity_poly.type
_entity_poly.pdbx_seq_one_letter_code
_entity_poly.pdbx_strand_id
1 'polypeptide(L)'
;MDDLSCQTSRAPDYYGAGVRFGIYFSWANAYVANTLLTSEMAGAADANTIFLVAILVSMVKCSSVRMLTAVDGLVLMHLSGGFLFGTLSIWGYRTRAYADKGSAGVRHFGGFGTHARLLVSVMIAAYGLWYWVWGIFVLPKMGSDEEREHGDVDNSDECQDLRTFMFANVRAEEGVRVFYIVVCIGCVAYYGLMLLASSIAGWVRARTMYTLYKAESWTTSSRLLFTTGLTHREHDVMFQWLRWLNLAFLIYSVLLVEFTLRFNHVNLVLGGPDNNELHLTAQLLPLVVGLFGFVRTTYLLLETLRSPDDILPSLGAPARGNSARTLRPRDLLLVFSPAMARERKRERESHLPRDSAVARHRGPFVRYLVAWLPWLSLLEFFTAKRPAMKDIDVHGGEYSVAERSPGSEMSPMSERVAHSPGQESFGVKRKPVPYRDTSGEGSERGRGE
;
A
#
# COMPACT_ATOMS: atom_id res chain seq x y z
N MET A 1 -18.91 39.36 22.70
CA MET A 1 -17.97 38.33 23.19
C MET A 1 -17.03 38.15 22.04
N ASP A 2 -15.81 38.65 22.19
CA ASP A 2 -14.81 38.57 21.13
C ASP A 2 -14.47 37.08 20.95
N ASP A 3 -14.58 36.59 19.73
CA ASP A 3 -14.30 35.19 19.42
C ASP A 3 -12.80 34.94 19.65
N LEU A 4 -12.47 34.24 20.73
CA LEU A 4 -11.10 33.85 21.05
C LEU A 4 -10.49 33.12 19.85
N SER A 5 -9.36 33.62 19.35
CA SER A 5 -8.69 33.12 18.15
C SER A 5 -7.23 32.79 18.45
N CYS A 6 -6.98 31.55 18.83
CA CYS A 6 -5.65 31.06 19.18
C CYS A 6 -4.94 30.50 17.94
N GLN A 7 -4.43 31.36 17.06
CA GLN A 7 -3.82 30.93 15.81
C GLN A 7 -2.70 31.86 15.34
N THR A 8 -1.90 31.38 14.39
CA THR A 8 -0.87 32.19 13.71
C THR A 8 -1.37 32.64 12.34
N SER A 9 -0.82 33.76 11.85
CA SER A 9 -1.07 34.23 10.47
C SER A 9 -0.70 33.20 9.40
N ARG A 10 0.21 32.27 9.71
CA ARG A 10 0.73 31.24 8.80
C ARG A 10 0.00 29.90 8.88
N ALA A 11 -0.86 29.68 9.87
CA ALA A 11 -1.64 28.45 10.00
C ALA A 11 -2.39 28.05 8.70
N PRO A 12 -2.97 28.98 7.92
CA PRO A 12 -3.62 28.67 6.65
C PRO A 12 -2.68 28.07 5.60
N ASP A 13 -1.39 28.40 5.61
CA ASP A 13 -0.42 27.85 4.66
C ASP A 13 -0.09 26.38 4.95
N TYR A 14 -0.11 25.99 6.23
CA TYR A 14 0.23 24.64 6.66
C TYR A 14 -0.95 23.67 6.56
N TYR A 15 -2.12 24.10 7.00
CA TYR A 15 -3.32 23.26 7.10
C TYR A 15 -4.61 24.08 6.94
N GLY A 16 -4.59 25.12 6.11
CA GLY A 16 -5.79 25.80 5.66
C GLY A 16 -6.80 24.86 5.00
N ALA A 17 -8.01 25.35 4.77
CA ALA A 17 -9.11 24.55 4.22
C ALA A 17 -8.70 23.84 2.91
N GLY A 18 -8.03 24.54 1.98
CA GLY A 18 -7.57 23.94 0.73
C GLY A 18 -6.56 22.80 0.92
N VAL A 19 -5.61 22.96 1.86
CA VAL A 19 -4.63 21.92 2.19
C VAL A 19 -5.31 20.69 2.80
N ARG A 20 -6.16 20.91 3.82
CA ARG A 20 -6.86 19.82 4.52
C ARG A 20 -7.79 19.05 3.60
N PHE A 21 -8.68 19.73 2.88
CA PHE A 21 -9.59 19.07 1.94
C PHE A 21 -8.83 18.39 0.80
N GLY A 22 -7.76 19.00 0.28
CA GLY A 22 -6.87 18.37 -0.68
C GLY A 22 -6.30 17.04 -0.17
N ILE A 23 -5.80 17.04 1.07
CA ILE A 23 -5.30 15.83 1.73
C ILE A 23 -6.42 14.80 1.95
N TYR A 24 -7.62 15.22 2.38
CA TYR A 24 -8.76 14.32 2.59
C TYR A 24 -9.22 13.67 1.29
N PHE A 25 -9.32 14.43 0.20
CA PHE A 25 -9.60 13.88 -1.13
C PHE A 25 -8.48 12.96 -1.60
N SER A 26 -7.21 13.28 -1.32
CA SER A 26 -6.08 12.38 -1.62
C SER A 26 -6.17 11.06 -0.84
N TRP A 27 -6.60 11.11 0.43
CA TRP A 27 -6.85 9.91 1.23
C TRP A 27 -8.01 9.07 0.69
N ALA A 28 -9.14 9.71 0.36
CA ALA A 28 -10.28 9.04 -0.25
C ALA A 28 -9.91 8.42 -1.60
N ASN A 29 -9.16 9.15 -2.44
CA ASN A 29 -8.63 8.68 -3.71
C ASN A 29 -7.77 7.42 -3.52
N ALA A 30 -6.79 7.47 -2.62
CA ALA A 30 -5.93 6.32 -2.35
C ALA A 30 -6.69 5.15 -1.72
N TYR A 31 -7.71 5.40 -0.89
CA TYR A 31 -8.59 4.35 -0.38
C TYR A 31 -9.33 3.64 -1.53
N VAL A 32 -9.96 4.39 -2.43
CA VAL A 32 -10.67 3.83 -3.59
C VAL A 32 -9.71 3.09 -4.51
N ALA A 33 -8.56 3.67 -4.83
CA ALA A 33 -7.53 3.03 -5.67
C ALA A 33 -7.02 1.72 -5.04
N ASN A 34 -6.69 1.73 -3.76
CA ASN A 34 -6.21 0.54 -3.06
C ASN A 34 -7.27 -0.56 -2.97
N THR A 35 -8.55 -0.23 -2.89
CA THR A 35 -9.61 -1.20 -2.61
C THR A 35 -10.33 -1.69 -3.86
N LEU A 36 -10.51 -0.83 -4.86
CA LEU A 36 -11.37 -1.10 -6.01
C LEU A 36 -10.62 -1.07 -7.33
N LEU A 37 -9.59 -0.24 -7.49
CA LEU A 37 -8.99 0.06 -8.80
C LEU A 37 -7.46 -0.08 -8.82
N THR A 38 -6.97 -1.27 -9.21
CA THR A 38 -5.53 -1.59 -9.18
C THR A 38 -4.67 -0.76 -10.13
N SER A 39 -5.25 -0.21 -11.21
CA SER A 39 -4.56 0.62 -12.20
C SER A 39 -4.10 1.97 -11.65
N GLU A 40 -4.84 2.58 -10.73
CA GLU A 40 -4.55 3.91 -10.19
C GLU A 40 -3.79 3.87 -8.85
N MET A 41 -3.55 2.67 -8.30
CA MET A 41 -2.84 2.51 -7.02
C MET A 41 -1.46 3.18 -6.98
N ALA A 42 -0.68 3.04 -8.06
CA ALA A 42 0.66 3.61 -8.13
C ALA A 42 0.61 5.14 -8.13
N GLY A 43 -0.26 5.73 -8.96
CA GLY A 43 -0.43 7.18 -9.04
C GLY A 43 -0.90 7.79 -7.72
N ALA A 44 -1.86 7.14 -7.05
CA ALA A 44 -2.32 7.58 -5.73
C ALA A 44 -1.22 7.46 -4.65
N ALA A 45 -0.43 6.39 -4.66
CA ALA A 45 0.68 6.22 -3.73
C ALA A 45 1.79 7.26 -3.93
N ASP A 46 2.10 7.60 -5.18
CA ASP A 46 3.11 8.61 -5.51
C ASP A 46 2.64 10.01 -5.08
N ALA A 47 1.40 10.39 -5.38
CA ALA A 47 0.82 11.66 -4.94
C ALA A 47 0.83 11.80 -3.41
N ASN A 48 0.42 10.76 -2.68
CA ASN A 48 0.46 10.76 -1.21
C ASN A 48 1.88 10.89 -0.66
N THR A 49 2.86 10.27 -1.32
CA THR A 49 4.27 10.38 -0.93
C THR A 49 4.79 11.79 -1.12
N ILE A 50 4.41 12.46 -2.22
CA ILE A 50 4.76 13.87 -2.48
C ILE A 50 4.16 14.77 -1.40
N PHE A 51 2.88 14.60 -1.05
CA PHE A 51 2.25 15.35 0.04
C PHE A 51 2.97 15.16 1.36
N LEU A 52 3.32 13.91 1.71
CA LEU A 52 4.07 13.63 2.94
C LEU A 52 5.45 14.27 2.98
N VAL A 53 6.18 14.25 1.85
CA VAL A 53 7.48 14.91 1.76
C VAL A 53 7.32 16.43 1.94
N ALA A 54 6.30 17.03 1.31
CA ALA A 54 6.02 18.45 1.46
C ALA A 54 5.71 18.83 2.92
N ILE A 55 4.84 18.05 3.59
CA ILE A 55 4.51 18.25 5.02
C ILE A 55 5.77 18.08 5.88
N LEU A 56 6.58 17.05 5.65
CA LEU A 56 7.82 16.81 6.39
C LEU A 56 8.82 17.97 6.23
N VAL A 57 9.02 18.46 5.00
CA VAL A 57 9.91 19.59 4.73
C VAL A 57 9.40 20.86 5.43
N SER A 58 8.10 21.13 5.37
CA SER A 58 7.47 22.24 6.10
C SER A 58 7.70 22.12 7.61
N MET A 59 7.38 20.97 8.21
CA MET A 59 7.59 20.70 9.63
C MET A 59 9.04 20.94 10.07
N VAL A 60 10.02 20.37 9.35
CA VAL A 60 11.45 20.50 9.69
C VAL A 60 11.92 21.94 9.49
N LYS A 61 11.60 22.56 8.34
CA LYS A 61 12.10 23.90 8.01
C LYS A 61 11.49 24.93 8.96
N CYS A 62 10.18 24.92 9.14
CA CYS A 62 9.48 25.91 9.98
C CYS A 62 9.81 25.72 11.47
N SER A 63 10.03 24.49 11.94
CA SER A 63 10.57 24.27 13.29
C SER A 63 11.99 24.83 13.45
N SER A 64 12.85 24.67 12.45
CA SER A 64 14.25 25.13 12.52
C SER A 64 14.37 26.66 12.66
N VAL A 65 13.39 27.40 12.09
CA VAL A 65 13.32 28.86 12.15
C VAL A 65 12.33 29.38 13.21
N ARG A 66 11.85 28.51 14.12
CA ARG A 66 10.87 28.84 15.17
C ARG A 66 9.58 29.52 14.66
N MET A 67 9.21 29.22 13.41
CA MET A 67 7.97 29.71 12.81
C MET A 67 6.79 28.75 13.01
N LEU A 68 7.09 27.49 13.32
CA LEU A 68 6.07 26.47 13.58
C LEU A 68 5.67 26.53 15.06
N THR A 69 4.38 26.71 15.36
CA THR A 69 3.89 26.60 16.74
C THR A 69 3.67 25.15 17.15
N ALA A 70 3.48 24.94 18.45
CA ALA A 70 3.16 23.62 18.99
C ALA A 70 1.86 23.06 18.37
N VAL A 71 0.81 23.88 18.21
CA VAL A 71 -0.45 23.44 17.59
C VAL A 71 -0.28 23.10 16.10
N ASP A 72 0.52 23.88 15.37
CA ASP A 72 0.80 23.59 13.96
C ASP A 72 1.51 22.24 13.82
N GLY A 73 2.53 22.00 14.65
CA GLY A 73 3.25 20.73 14.68
C GLY A 73 2.33 19.53 14.99
N LEU A 74 1.38 19.71 15.92
CA LEU A 74 0.41 18.66 16.27
C LEU A 74 -0.49 18.31 15.09
N VAL A 75 -1.06 19.32 14.41
CA VAL A 75 -1.97 19.13 13.27
C VAL A 75 -1.24 18.50 12.08
N LEU A 76 -0.04 18.98 11.74
CA LEU A 76 0.79 18.42 10.67
C LEU A 76 1.18 16.96 10.96
N MET A 77 1.42 16.61 12.24
CA MET A 77 1.65 15.24 12.67
C MET A 77 0.41 14.36 12.51
N HIS A 78 -0.79 14.85 12.84
CA HIS A 78 -2.04 14.12 12.62
C HIS A 78 -2.30 13.87 11.13
N LEU A 79 -2.10 14.89 10.28
CA LEU A 79 -2.17 14.73 8.82
C LEU A 79 -1.17 13.68 8.32
N SER A 80 0.07 13.72 8.81
CA SER A 80 1.09 12.73 8.46
C SER A 80 0.69 11.31 8.91
N GLY A 81 0.11 11.18 10.11
CA GLY A 81 -0.42 9.92 10.63
C GLY A 81 -1.53 9.32 9.75
N GLY A 82 -2.45 10.15 9.25
CA GLY A 82 -3.49 9.76 8.31
C GLY A 82 -2.92 9.11 7.04
N PHE A 83 -1.84 9.67 6.49
CA PHE A 83 -1.15 9.04 5.36
C PHE A 83 -0.48 7.71 5.74
N LEU A 84 0.34 7.68 6.80
CA LEU A 84 1.13 6.52 7.20
C LEU A 84 0.25 5.30 7.52
N PHE A 85 -0.79 5.50 8.31
CA PHE A 85 -1.61 4.40 8.80
C PHE A 85 -2.85 4.16 7.94
N GLY A 86 -3.38 5.16 7.24
CA GLY A 86 -4.58 5.02 6.43
C GLY A 86 -4.32 4.64 4.97
N THR A 87 -3.39 5.29 4.29
CA THR A 87 -3.28 5.20 2.81
C THR A 87 -1.99 4.59 2.30
N LEU A 88 -0.87 4.78 3.00
CA LEU A 88 0.40 4.18 2.63
C LEU A 88 0.39 2.67 2.90
N SER A 89 0.35 1.91 1.81
CA SER A 89 0.59 0.47 1.85
C SER A 89 2.04 0.19 1.49
N ILE A 90 2.86 -0.19 2.48
CA ILE A 90 4.29 -0.49 2.28
C ILE A 90 4.46 -1.77 1.46
N TRP A 91 3.68 -2.81 1.78
CA TRP A 91 3.82 -4.16 1.20
C TRP A 91 2.68 -4.58 0.28
N GLY A 92 1.69 -3.72 0.09
CA GLY A 92 0.54 -4.06 -0.74
C GLY A 92 -0.54 -4.89 -0.03
N TYR A 93 -0.39 -5.27 1.24
CA TYR A 93 -1.42 -6.05 1.95
C TYR A 93 -2.79 -5.36 2.02
N ARG A 94 -2.78 -4.03 1.97
CA ARG A 94 -3.99 -3.19 1.94
C ARG A 94 -4.56 -2.98 0.54
N THR A 95 -4.02 -3.67 -0.46
CA THR A 95 -4.28 -3.37 -1.87
C THR A 95 -4.92 -4.55 -2.58
N ARG A 96 -5.87 -4.25 -3.47
CA ARG A 96 -6.58 -5.24 -4.28
C ARG A 96 -5.65 -6.06 -5.16
N ALA A 97 -4.51 -5.49 -5.58
CA ALA A 97 -3.48 -6.21 -6.32
C ALA A 97 -2.98 -7.46 -5.56
N TYR A 98 -3.01 -7.42 -4.23
CA TYR A 98 -2.67 -8.56 -3.39
C TYR A 98 -3.80 -9.59 -3.29
N ALA A 99 -5.06 -9.16 -3.26
CA ALA A 99 -6.21 -10.06 -3.31
C ALA A 99 -6.29 -10.80 -4.65
N ASP A 100 -6.18 -10.07 -5.77
CA ASP A 100 -6.35 -10.62 -7.11
C ASP A 100 -5.18 -11.55 -7.52
N LYS A 101 -3.94 -11.23 -7.12
CA LYS A 101 -2.73 -11.95 -7.54
C LYS A 101 -2.10 -12.80 -6.42
N GLY A 102 -2.68 -12.81 -5.22
CA GLY A 102 -2.10 -13.47 -4.05
C GLY A 102 -0.66 -13.01 -3.75
N SER A 103 0.21 -13.96 -3.43
CA SER A 103 1.63 -13.69 -3.13
C SER A 103 2.41 -13.08 -4.30
N ALA A 104 1.95 -13.25 -5.55
CA ALA A 104 2.55 -12.59 -6.69
C ALA A 104 2.30 -11.06 -6.68
N GLY A 105 1.24 -10.61 -6.02
CA GLY A 105 0.93 -9.18 -5.82
C GLY A 105 2.05 -8.44 -5.10
N VAL A 106 2.75 -9.08 -4.16
CA VAL A 106 3.90 -8.49 -3.42
C VAL A 106 4.98 -8.01 -4.38
N ARG A 107 5.12 -8.60 -5.57
CA ARG A 107 6.16 -8.22 -6.55
C ARG A 107 6.03 -6.79 -7.07
N HIS A 108 4.85 -6.20 -6.96
CA HIS A 108 4.62 -4.78 -7.28
C HIS A 108 5.21 -3.86 -6.20
N PHE A 109 5.49 -4.41 -5.01
CA PHE A 109 6.05 -3.74 -3.85
C PHE A 109 7.49 -4.23 -3.61
N GLY A 110 8.38 -3.37 -3.13
CA GLY A 110 9.83 -3.66 -3.00
C GLY A 110 10.71 -3.08 -4.12
N GLY A 111 10.15 -2.23 -4.99
CA GLY A 111 10.94 -1.36 -5.87
C GLY A 111 11.53 -0.14 -5.14
N PHE A 112 12.16 0.76 -5.90
CA PHE A 112 12.70 2.02 -5.39
C PHE A 112 11.64 2.87 -4.66
N GLY A 113 10.42 2.97 -5.21
CA GLY A 113 9.32 3.69 -4.57
C GLY A 113 8.92 3.14 -3.19
N THR A 114 9.17 1.86 -2.90
CA THR A 114 8.93 1.32 -1.56
C THR A 114 10.00 1.78 -0.57
N HIS A 115 11.26 1.86 -1.01
CA HIS A 115 12.36 2.37 -0.18
C HIS A 115 12.18 3.86 0.12
N ALA A 116 11.81 4.66 -0.89
CA ALA A 116 11.53 6.08 -0.70
C ALA A 116 10.40 6.29 0.33
N ARG A 117 9.31 5.53 0.22
CA ARG A 117 8.19 5.59 1.19
C ARG A 117 8.60 5.15 2.60
N LEU A 118 9.42 4.10 2.72
CA LEU A 118 9.97 3.66 4.00
C LEU A 118 10.86 4.75 4.62
N LEU A 119 11.74 5.36 3.83
CA LEU A 119 12.60 6.46 4.28
C LEU A 119 11.78 7.64 4.80
N VAL A 120 10.79 8.10 4.03
CA VAL A 120 9.89 9.19 4.45
C VAL A 120 9.13 8.81 5.73
N SER A 121 8.67 7.56 5.84
CA SER A 121 7.98 7.07 7.05
C SER A 121 8.88 7.07 8.28
N VAL A 122 10.15 6.67 8.15
CA VAL A 122 11.15 6.76 9.23
C VAL A 122 11.38 8.21 9.63
N MET A 123 11.54 9.12 8.66
CA MET A 123 11.79 10.54 8.94
C MET A 123 10.61 11.18 9.67
N ILE A 124 9.37 10.92 9.24
CA ILE A 124 8.16 11.41 9.92
C ILE A 124 8.05 10.83 11.33
N ALA A 125 8.30 9.53 11.51
CA ALA A 125 8.25 8.90 12.82
C ALA A 125 9.33 9.48 13.77
N ALA A 126 10.54 9.74 13.26
CA ALA A 126 11.62 10.36 14.01
C ALA A 126 11.31 11.82 14.37
N TYR A 127 10.75 12.58 13.43
CA TYR A 127 10.27 13.94 13.71
C TYR A 127 9.16 13.93 14.76
N GLY A 128 8.19 13.02 14.65
CA GLY A 128 7.14 12.84 15.64
C GLY A 128 7.69 12.51 17.03
N LEU A 129 8.67 11.61 17.12
CA LEU A 129 9.36 11.31 18.36
C LEU A 129 10.02 12.56 18.95
N TRP A 130 10.74 13.33 18.12
CA TRP A 130 11.35 14.58 18.56
C TRP A 130 10.30 15.59 19.04
N TYR A 131 9.19 15.75 18.31
CA TYR A 131 8.11 16.66 18.64
C TYR A 131 7.51 16.32 20.02
N TRP A 132 7.16 15.06 20.26
CA TRP A 132 6.53 14.67 21.52
C TRP A 132 7.49 14.66 22.72
N VAL A 133 8.79 14.43 22.49
CA VAL A 133 9.78 14.46 23.59
C VAL A 133 10.17 15.90 23.92
N TRP A 134 10.51 16.72 22.92
CA TRP A 134 11.06 18.07 23.09
C TRP A 134 10.24 19.15 22.39
N GLY A 135 9.82 18.93 21.14
CA GLY A 135 9.21 19.97 20.31
C GLY A 135 7.99 20.64 20.95
N ILE A 136 7.13 19.88 21.65
CA ILE A 136 5.95 20.42 22.34
C ILE A 136 6.29 21.47 23.42
N PHE A 137 7.50 21.44 24.00
CA PHE A 137 7.96 22.43 24.99
C PHE A 137 8.84 23.52 24.38
N VAL A 138 9.55 23.20 23.30
CA VAL A 138 10.54 24.10 22.68
C VAL A 138 9.90 25.02 21.64
N LEU A 139 8.86 24.55 20.95
CA LEU A 139 8.15 25.34 19.97
C LEU A 139 7.29 26.40 20.67
N PRO A 140 7.12 27.60 20.07
CA PRO A 140 6.20 28.59 20.60
C PRO A 140 4.79 28.02 20.72
N LYS A 141 4.15 28.22 21.87
CA LYS A 141 2.76 27.77 22.09
C LYS A 141 1.79 28.46 21.13
N MET A 142 1.95 29.77 20.95
CA MET A 142 1.13 30.64 20.10
C MET A 142 1.91 31.83 19.59
N GLY A 143 1.73 32.18 18.32
CA GLY A 143 2.37 33.32 17.66
C GLY A 143 3.88 33.15 17.46
N SER A 144 4.40 33.78 16.43
CA SER A 144 5.83 34.06 16.31
C SER A 144 6.27 35.13 17.30
N ASP A 145 7.58 35.22 17.57
CA ASP A 145 8.13 36.24 18.47
C ASP A 145 7.80 37.67 17.97
N GLU A 146 7.79 37.88 16.65
CA GLU A 146 7.42 39.16 16.01
C GLU A 146 5.94 39.52 16.22
N GLU A 147 5.02 38.57 16.04
CA GLU A 147 3.58 38.78 16.24
C GLU A 147 3.25 39.09 17.71
N ARG A 148 4.00 38.50 18.65
CA ARG A 148 3.87 38.79 20.09
C ARG A 148 4.32 40.21 20.44
N GLU A 149 5.39 40.69 19.80
CA GLU A 149 5.89 42.04 20.04
C GLU A 149 4.90 43.12 19.54
N HIS A 150 4.18 42.83 18.45
CA HIS A 150 3.17 43.74 17.89
C HIS A 150 1.83 43.70 18.64
N GLY A 151 1.60 42.69 19.49
CA GLY A 151 0.33 42.52 20.19
C GLY A 151 -0.80 42.00 19.30
N ASP A 152 -0.47 41.41 18.15
CA ASP A 152 -1.45 40.91 17.17
C ASP A 152 -2.03 39.54 17.54
N VAL A 153 -1.44 38.86 18.53
CA VAL A 153 -1.85 37.51 18.95
C VAL A 153 -2.32 37.52 20.39
N ASP A 154 -3.55 37.06 20.60
CA ASP A 154 -4.09 36.82 21.94
C ASP A 154 -3.33 35.66 22.60
N ASN A 155 -2.59 35.97 23.66
CA ASN A 155 -1.81 35.00 24.43
C ASN A 155 -2.49 34.68 25.78
N SER A 156 -3.82 34.65 25.79
CA SER A 156 -4.59 34.18 26.94
C SER A 156 -4.16 32.77 27.38
N ASP A 157 -4.33 32.48 28.68
CA ASP A 157 -3.96 31.18 29.26
C ASP A 157 -4.70 30.01 28.57
N GLU A 158 -5.88 30.26 28.02
CA GLU A 158 -6.65 29.28 27.25
C GLU A 158 -5.95 28.85 25.96
N CYS A 159 -5.24 29.76 25.29
CA CYS A 159 -4.48 29.47 24.08
C CYS A 159 -3.15 28.75 24.35
N GLN A 160 -2.67 28.74 25.60
CA GLN A 160 -1.44 28.04 25.98
C GLN A 160 -1.65 26.56 26.30
N ASP A 161 -2.89 26.15 26.58
CA ASP A 161 -3.29 24.79 26.89
C ASP A 161 -3.54 23.99 25.60
N LEU A 162 -2.50 23.30 25.10
CA LEU A 162 -2.63 22.48 23.90
C LEU A 162 -3.54 21.27 24.13
N ARG A 163 -4.64 21.20 23.38
CA ARG A 163 -5.63 20.13 23.44
C ARG A 163 -5.56 19.24 22.19
N THR A 164 -5.91 17.98 22.32
CA THR A 164 -5.98 17.04 21.20
C THR A 164 -7.22 16.16 21.35
N PHE A 165 -7.69 15.60 20.24
CA PHE A 165 -8.81 14.67 20.25
C PHE A 165 -8.31 13.23 20.43
N MET A 166 -8.70 12.58 21.51
CA MET A 166 -8.47 11.14 21.71
C MET A 166 -9.78 10.50 22.18
N PHE A 167 -10.80 10.54 21.31
CA PHE A 167 -12.21 10.25 21.62
C PHE A 167 -12.88 11.21 22.62
N ALA A 168 -12.10 12.03 23.30
CA ALA A 168 -12.52 13.15 24.13
C ALA A 168 -11.52 14.31 23.96
N ASN A 169 -11.90 15.48 24.47
CA ASN A 169 -10.99 16.62 24.59
C ASN A 169 -9.99 16.32 25.73
N VAL A 170 -8.71 16.17 25.37
CA VAL A 170 -7.64 15.81 26.30
C VAL A 170 -6.45 16.75 26.13
N ARG A 171 -5.77 17.06 27.23
CA ARG A 171 -4.54 17.87 27.20
C ARG A 171 -3.41 17.06 26.55
N ALA A 172 -2.76 17.65 25.55
CA ALA A 172 -1.70 17.00 24.80
C ALA A 172 -0.43 16.77 25.64
N GLU A 173 -0.21 17.59 26.67
CA GLU A 173 0.97 17.51 27.56
C GLU A 173 0.91 16.36 28.58
N GLU A 174 -0.27 15.79 28.82
CA GLU A 174 -0.51 14.78 29.87
C GLU A 174 -0.26 13.33 29.36
N GLY A 175 -1.08 12.35 29.77
CA GLY A 175 -0.90 10.93 29.42
C GLY A 175 -0.87 10.64 27.91
N VAL A 176 -1.52 11.51 27.12
CA VAL A 176 -1.53 11.43 25.66
C VAL A 176 -0.12 11.56 25.07
N ARG A 177 0.72 12.43 25.65
CA ARG A 177 2.12 12.57 25.24
C ARG A 177 2.87 11.25 25.35
N VAL A 178 2.74 10.57 26.49
CA VAL A 178 3.42 9.28 26.74
C VAL A 178 2.96 8.24 25.72
N PHE A 179 1.65 8.18 25.43
CA PHE A 179 1.10 7.31 24.41
C PHE A 179 1.73 7.56 23.03
N TYR A 180 1.77 8.81 22.56
CA TYR A 180 2.37 9.13 21.27
C TYR A 180 3.88 8.90 21.22
N ILE A 181 4.62 9.12 22.31
CA ILE A 181 6.05 8.77 22.38
C ILE A 181 6.24 7.27 22.14
N VAL A 182 5.47 6.42 22.82
CA VAL A 182 5.54 4.96 22.66
C VAL A 182 5.21 4.55 21.22
N VAL A 183 4.15 5.12 20.65
CA VAL A 183 3.77 4.87 19.25
C VAL A 183 4.87 5.31 18.28
N CYS A 184 5.46 6.49 18.48
CA CYS A 184 6.55 7.00 17.66
C CYS A 184 7.81 6.12 17.75
N ILE A 185 8.20 5.68 18.95
CA ILE A 185 9.31 4.71 19.13
C ILE A 185 9.03 3.43 18.37
N GLY A 186 7.82 2.88 18.51
CA GLY A 186 7.39 1.69 17.77
C GLY A 186 7.46 1.89 16.26
N CYS A 187 7.05 3.05 15.76
CA CYS A 187 7.10 3.38 14.34
C CYS A 187 8.54 3.55 13.82
N VAL A 188 9.41 4.24 14.57
CA VAL A 188 10.83 4.39 14.23
C VAL A 188 11.50 3.02 14.17
N ALA A 189 11.28 2.18 15.18
CA ALA A 189 11.83 0.83 15.20
C ALA A 189 11.29 -0.02 14.04
N TYR A 190 9.97 -0.04 13.83
CA TYR A 190 9.34 -0.81 12.77
C TYR A 190 9.81 -0.35 11.39
N TYR A 191 9.62 0.93 11.02
CA TYR A 191 10.02 1.40 9.70
C TYR A 191 11.54 1.40 9.50
N GLY A 192 12.32 1.62 10.57
CA GLY A 192 13.79 1.57 10.53
C GLY A 192 14.31 0.16 10.24
N LEU A 193 13.81 -0.86 10.94
CA LEU A 193 14.15 -2.26 10.66
C LEU A 193 13.74 -2.66 9.24
N MET A 194 12.58 -2.19 8.78
CA MET A 194 12.08 -2.48 7.43
C MET A 194 12.92 -1.81 6.36
N LEU A 195 13.33 -0.55 6.57
CA LEU A 195 14.24 0.16 5.69
C LEU A 195 15.61 -0.52 5.63
N LEU A 196 16.14 -0.97 6.77
CA LEU A 196 17.40 -1.70 6.84
C LEU A 196 17.31 -3.02 6.05
N ALA A 197 16.30 -3.83 6.32
CA ALA A 197 16.12 -5.10 5.62
C ALA A 197 15.90 -4.92 4.11
N SER A 198 15.12 -3.92 3.72
CA SER A 198 14.91 -3.56 2.31
C SER A 198 16.21 -3.11 1.66
N SER A 199 17.02 -2.31 2.35
CA SER A 199 18.32 -1.84 1.86
C SER A 199 19.32 -2.99 1.71
N ILE A 200 19.37 -3.94 2.64
CA ILE A 200 20.19 -5.16 2.52
C ILE A 200 19.75 -5.98 1.32
N ALA A 201 18.44 -6.21 1.16
CA ALA A 201 17.89 -6.92 0.00
C ALA A 201 18.21 -6.20 -1.32
N GLY A 202 18.11 -4.87 -1.34
CA GLY A 202 18.49 -4.02 -2.47
C GLY A 202 19.98 -4.12 -2.80
N TRP A 203 20.85 -4.11 -1.79
CA TRP A 203 22.29 -4.27 -1.94
C TRP A 203 22.68 -5.65 -2.50
N VAL A 204 22.14 -6.72 -1.92
CA VAL A 204 22.35 -8.09 -2.40
C VAL A 204 21.91 -8.18 -3.87
N ARG A 205 20.75 -7.60 -4.21
CA ARG A 205 20.26 -7.58 -5.59
C ARG A 205 21.17 -6.78 -6.52
N ALA A 206 21.66 -5.60 -6.09
CA ALA A 206 22.59 -4.80 -6.87
C ALA A 206 23.89 -5.58 -7.14
N ARG A 207 24.41 -6.28 -6.13
CA ARG A 207 25.58 -7.15 -6.27
C ARG A 207 25.33 -8.30 -7.23
N THR A 208 24.20 -9.01 -7.11
CA THR A 208 23.84 -10.10 -8.04
C THR A 208 23.67 -9.57 -9.46
N MET A 209 23.06 -8.40 -9.62
CA MET A 209 22.88 -7.75 -10.92
C MET A 209 24.24 -7.36 -11.52
N TYR A 210 25.19 -6.89 -10.71
CA TYR A 210 26.56 -6.63 -11.14
C TYR A 210 27.32 -7.92 -11.52
N THR A 211 27.11 -9.02 -10.81
CA THR A 211 27.72 -10.31 -11.21
C THR A 211 27.14 -10.85 -12.51
N LEU A 212 25.82 -10.73 -12.70
CA LEU A 212 25.16 -11.10 -13.96
C LEU A 212 25.55 -10.15 -15.09
N TYR A 213 25.81 -8.87 -14.78
CA TYR A 213 26.41 -7.90 -15.70
C TYR A 213 27.66 -8.48 -16.31
N LYS A 214 28.59 -8.81 -15.42
CA LYS A 214 29.92 -9.28 -15.80
C LYS A 214 29.88 -10.61 -16.55
N ALA A 215 28.86 -11.44 -16.29
CA ALA A 215 28.66 -12.72 -16.94
C ALA A 215 27.77 -12.65 -18.21
N GLU A 216 27.42 -11.45 -18.69
CA GLU A 216 26.54 -11.21 -19.85
C GLU A 216 25.17 -11.92 -19.79
N SER A 217 24.77 -12.41 -18.62
CA SER A 217 23.60 -13.27 -18.39
C SER A 217 22.45 -12.51 -17.74
N TRP A 218 22.30 -11.24 -18.11
CA TRP A 218 21.31 -10.29 -17.59
C TRP A 218 19.85 -10.74 -17.67
N THR A 219 19.56 -11.68 -18.57
CA THR A 219 18.20 -12.13 -18.86
C THR A 219 17.57 -12.94 -17.73
N THR A 220 18.35 -13.43 -16.76
CA THR A 220 17.91 -14.36 -15.70
C THR A 220 17.72 -13.73 -14.32
N SER A 221 17.67 -12.39 -14.19
CA SER A 221 17.49 -11.73 -12.89
C SER A 221 16.29 -12.29 -12.10
N SER A 222 16.58 -12.99 -11.01
CA SER A 222 15.60 -13.54 -10.08
C SER A 222 15.08 -12.41 -9.18
N ARG A 223 13.79 -12.09 -9.30
CA ARG A 223 13.11 -11.31 -8.25
C ARG A 223 13.08 -12.18 -6.99
N LEU A 224 13.41 -11.59 -5.84
CA LEU A 224 13.20 -12.21 -4.53
C LEU A 224 11.73 -12.61 -4.41
N LEU A 225 11.46 -13.91 -4.35
CA LEU A 225 10.12 -14.44 -4.11
C LEU A 225 9.90 -14.46 -2.58
N PHE A 226 9.16 -13.48 -2.09
CA PHE A 226 8.64 -13.52 -0.73
C PHE A 226 7.45 -14.47 -0.68
N THR A 227 7.65 -15.65 -0.08
CA THR A 227 6.57 -16.62 0.15
C THR A 227 6.05 -16.45 1.57
N THR A 228 4.92 -15.75 1.71
CA THR A 228 4.26 -15.54 3.01
C THR A 228 3.69 -16.84 3.59
N GLY A 229 3.30 -17.78 2.72
CA GLY A 229 2.71 -19.06 3.11
C GLY A 229 1.24 -19.00 3.52
N LEU A 230 0.64 -17.80 3.44
CA LEU A 230 -0.78 -17.61 3.66
C LEU A 230 -1.58 -18.18 2.47
N THR A 231 -2.71 -18.80 2.78
CA THR A 231 -3.68 -19.31 1.82
C THR A 231 -4.47 -18.17 1.19
N HIS A 232 -5.07 -18.40 0.02
CA HIS A 232 -5.92 -17.39 -0.64
C HIS A 232 -7.04 -16.89 0.27
N ARG A 233 -7.72 -17.82 0.96
CA ARG A 233 -8.79 -17.49 1.92
C ARG A 233 -8.29 -16.63 3.08
N GLU A 234 -7.11 -16.93 3.64
CA GLU A 234 -6.51 -16.12 4.70
C GLU A 234 -6.15 -14.70 4.19
N HIS A 235 -5.67 -14.58 2.94
CA HIS A 235 -5.42 -13.28 2.32
C HIS A 235 -6.70 -12.46 2.14
N ASP A 236 -7.78 -13.07 1.64
CA ASP A 236 -9.05 -12.37 1.42
C ASP A 236 -9.62 -11.84 2.74
N VAL A 237 -9.58 -12.65 3.80
CA VAL A 237 -10.00 -12.25 5.14
C VAL A 237 -9.14 -11.10 5.65
N MET A 238 -7.81 -11.22 5.55
CA MET A 238 -6.89 -10.16 5.99
C MET A 238 -7.10 -8.87 5.22
N PHE A 239 -7.24 -8.94 3.89
CA PHE A 239 -7.51 -7.79 3.03
C PHE A 239 -8.82 -7.10 3.41
N GLN A 240 -9.90 -7.87 3.59
CA GLN A 240 -11.20 -7.34 3.98
C GLN A 240 -11.16 -6.63 5.33
N TRP A 241 -10.50 -7.23 6.33
CA TRP A 241 -10.31 -6.60 7.64
C TRP A 241 -9.49 -5.31 7.55
N LEU A 242 -8.36 -5.34 6.85
CA LEU A 242 -7.51 -4.16 6.67
C LEU A 242 -8.22 -3.04 5.92
N ARG A 243 -9.07 -3.38 4.94
CA ARG A 243 -9.89 -2.41 4.22
C ARG A 243 -10.82 -1.63 5.16
N TRP A 244 -11.54 -2.33 6.04
CA TRP A 244 -12.43 -1.67 7.00
C TRP A 244 -11.67 -0.88 8.05
N LEU A 245 -10.58 -1.44 8.58
CA LEU A 245 -9.73 -0.77 9.55
C LEU A 245 -9.11 0.51 8.97
N ASN A 246 -8.65 0.48 7.71
CA ASN A 246 -8.12 1.66 7.05
C ASN A 246 -9.20 2.73 6.85
N LEU A 247 -10.43 2.36 6.46
CA LEU A 247 -11.53 3.31 6.32
C LEU A 247 -11.86 3.97 7.67
N ALA A 248 -12.01 3.16 8.72
CA ALA A 248 -12.25 3.65 10.07
C ALA A 248 -11.13 4.58 10.54
N PHE A 249 -9.87 4.22 10.25
CA PHE A 249 -8.71 5.04 10.60
C PHE A 249 -8.67 6.37 9.82
N LEU A 250 -9.06 6.39 8.55
CA LEU A 250 -9.15 7.63 7.77
C LEU A 250 -10.23 8.56 8.30
N ILE A 251 -11.41 8.03 8.61
CA ILE A 251 -12.49 8.80 9.26
C ILE A 251 -12.00 9.34 10.60
N TYR A 252 -11.39 8.48 11.42
CA TYR A 252 -10.78 8.89 12.68
C TYR A 252 -9.74 9.99 12.51
N SER A 253 -8.90 9.92 11.47
CA SER A 253 -7.87 10.93 11.20
C SER A 253 -8.45 12.29 10.82
N VAL A 254 -9.55 12.30 10.05
CA VAL A 254 -10.29 13.55 9.75
C VAL A 254 -10.85 14.13 11.04
N LEU A 255 -11.58 13.32 11.83
CA LEU A 255 -12.14 13.77 13.11
C LEU A 255 -11.06 14.27 14.07
N LEU A 256 -9.93 13.56 14.14
CA LEU A 256 -8.76 13.92 14.94
C LEU A 256 -8.25 15.31 14.59
N VAL A 257 -8.11 15.64 13.30
CA VAL A 257 -7.67 16.97 12.85
C VAL A 257 -8.74 18.02 13.16
N GLU A 258 -9.99 17.81 12.73
CA GLU A 258 -11.07 18.80 12.87
C GLU A 258 -11.38 19.14 14.34
N PHE A 259 -11.46 18.12 15.21
CA PHE A 259 -11.68 18.36 16.63
C PHE A 259 -10.47 18.98 17.31
N THR A 260 -9.24 18.63 16.91
CA THR A 260 -8.04 19.29 17.45
C THR A 260 -8.05 20.78 17.11
N LEU A 261 -8.37 21.15 15.87
CA LEU A 261 -8.48 22.57 15.49
C LEU A 261 -9.55 23.30 16.29
N ARG A 262 -10.73 22.67 16.43
CA ARG A 262 -11.84 23.24 17.19
C ARG A 262 -11.53 23.39 18.68
N PHE A 263 -10.87 22.41 19.30
CA PHE A 263 -10.54 22.44 20.74
C PHE A 263 -9.45 23.46 21.09
N ASN A 264 -8.64 23.88 20.11
CA ASN A 264 -7.63 24.91 20.26
C ASN A 264 -8.06 26.24 19.62
N HIS A 265 -9.35 26.45 19.35
CA HIS A 265 -9.88 27.72 18.83
C HIS A 265 -9.18 28.24 17.55
N VAL A 266 -8.70 27.33 16.70
CA VAL A 266 -8.04 27.67 15.43
C VAL A 266 -9.11 27.82 14.34
N ASN A 267 -9.81 28.96 14.35
CA ASN A 267 -11.04 29.14 13.56
C ASN A 267 -10.78 29.67 12.13
N LEU A 268 -9.70 30.41 11.88
CA LEU A 268 -9.47 31.05 10.57
C LEU A 268 -9.14 30.03 9.47
N VAL A 269 -8.55 28.90 9.83
CA VAL A 269 -8.31 27.81 8.87
C VAL A 269 -9.60 27.10 8.44
N LEU A 270 -10.73 27.33 9.12
CA LEU A 270 -12.02 26.68 8.83
C LEU A 270 -12.79 27.31 7.67
N GLY A 271 -12.34 28.45 7.12
CA GLY A 271 -12.98 29.09 5.96
C GLY A 271 -14.24 29.90 6.31
N GLY A 272 -14.12 30.79 7.31
CA GLY A 272 -15.17 31.72 7.66
C GLY A 272 -15.50 32.70 6.51
N PRO A 273 -16.70 33.31 6.49
CA PRO A 273 -17.17 34.19 5.41
C PRO A 273 -16.17 35.29 5.04
N ASP A 274 -15.50 35.85 6.05
CA ASP A 274 -14.59 36.99 5.89
C ASP A 274 -13.12 36.57 5.71
N ASN A 275 -12.79 35.29 5.89
CA ASN A 275 -11.42 34.77 5.89
C ASN A 275 -11.20 33.64 4.87
N ASN A 276 -11.99 33.62 3.80
CA ASN A 276 -11.91 32.63 2.72
C ASN A 276 -10.73 32.92 1.76
N GLU A 277 -9.51 33.00 2.29
CA GLU A 277 -8.29 33.16 1.51
C GLU A 277 -7.86 31.84 0.83
N LEU A 278 -8.77 31.21 0.09
CA LEU A 278 -8.42 30.18 -0.90
C LEU A 278 -7.54 30.75 -2.04
N HIS A 279 -7.29 32.06 -2.03
CA HIS A 279 -6.44 32.77 -2.97
C HIS A 279 -4.95 32.40 -2.88
N LEU A 280 -4.49 31.86 -1.75
CA LEU A 280 -3.10 31.42 -1.61
C LEU A 280 -2.83 30.16 -2.45
N THR A 281 -1.85 30.25 -3.34
CA THR A 281 -1.40 29.12 -4.20
C THR A 281 -1.07 27.87 -3.36
N ALA A 282 -0.57 28.07 -2.13
CA ALA A 282 -0.26 27.00 -1.19
C ALA A 282 -1.50 26.16 -0.80
N GLN A 283 -2.69 26.75 -0.76
CA GLN A 283 -3.94 26.06 -0.44
C GLN A 283 -4.62 25.48 -1.69
N LEU A 284 -4.59 26.23 -2.80
CA LEU A 284 -5.25 25.83 -4.04
C LEU A 284 -4.62 24.58 -4.65
N LEU A 285 -3.28 24.48 -4.63
CA LEU A 285 -2.59 23.38 -5.30
C LEU A 285 -2.90 22.01 -4.67
N PRO A 286 -2.80 21.80 -3.35
CA PRO A 286 -3.24 20.56 -2.71
C PRO A 286 -4.71 20.23 -2.96
N LEU A 287 -5.60 21.24 -2.90
CA LEU A 287 -7.02 21.07 -3.14
C LEU A 287 -7.29 20.53 -4.54
N VAL A 288 -6.72 21.18 -5.56
CA VAL A 288 -6.85 20.81 -6.97
C VAL A 288 -6.28 19.41 -7.19
N VAL A 289 -5.05 19.13 -6.74
CA VAL A 289 -4.44 17.80 -6.94
C VAL A 289 -5.26 16.69 -6.26
N GLY A 290 -5.71 16.91 -5.02
CA GLY A 290 -6.55 15.98 -4.29
C GLY A 290 -7.90 15.74 -4.97
N LEU A 291 -8.62 16.83 -5.29
CA LEU A 291 -9.96 16.77 -5.88
C LEU A 291 -9.95 16.14 -7.28
N PHE A 292 -9.08 16.60 -8.19
CA PHE A 292 -9.00 16.03 -9.53
C PHE A 292 -8.50 14.59 -9.51
N GLY A 293 -7.60 14.24 -8.60
CA GLY A 293 -7.20 12.84 -8.37
C GLY A 293 -8.39 11.97 -7.96
N PHE A 294 -9.21 12.45 -7.02
CA PHE A 294 -10.41 11.74 -6.59
C PHE A 294 -11.47 11.61 -7.69
N VAL A 295 -11.75 12.69 -8.42
CA VAL A 295 -12.69 12.69 -9.55
C VAL A 295 -12.25 11.72 -10.64
N ARG A 296 -10.96 11.73 -11.01
CA ARG A 296 -10.39 10.80 -12.00
C ARG A 296 -10.59 9.34 -11.58
N THR A 297 -10.24 8.98 -10.34
CA THR A 297 -10.35 7.61 -9.85
C THR A 297 -11.81 7.17 -9.74
N THR A 298 -12.70 8.06 -9.31
CA THR A 298 -14.15 7.80 -9.26
C THR A 298 -14.70 7.58 -10.67
N TYR A 299 -14.29 8.40 -11.64
CA TYR A 299 -14.67 8.24 -13.04
C TYR A 299 -14.24 6.86 -13.59
N LEU A 300 -12.96 6.48 -13.40
CA LEU A 300 -12.45 5.18 -13.87
C LEU A 300 -13.13 4.00 -13.16
N LEU A 301 -13.50 4.16 -11.89
CA LEU A 301 -14.30 3.18 -11.17
C LEU A 301 -15.70 3.04 -11.80
N LEU A 302 -16.38 4.14 -12.08
CA LEU A 302 -17.71 4.12 -12.72
C LEU A 302 -17.64 3.52 -14.12
N GLU A 303 -16.59 3.81 -14.88
CA GLU A 303 -16.34 3.20 -16.20
C GLU A 303 -16.14 1.67 -16.08
N THR A 304 -15.32 1.22 -15.13
CA THR A 304 -15.10 -0.20 -14.85
C THR A 304 -16.38 -0.92 -14.43
N LEU A 305 -17.27 -0.24 -13.69
CA LEU A 305 -18.57 -0.77 -13.27
C LEU A 305 -19.59 -0.80 -14.43
N ARG A 306 -19.53 0.16 -15.35
CA ARG A 306 -20.46 0.28 -16.47
C ARG A 306 -20.23 -0.80 -17.53
N SER A 307 -18.97 -1.11 -17.82
CA SER A 307 -18.60 -2.04 -18.90
C SER A 307 -17.52 -3.01 -18.42
N PRO A 308 -17.88 -4.03 -17.62
CA PRO A 308 -16.92 -4.99 -17.08
C PRO A 308 -16.21 -5.79 -18.19
N ASP A 309 -16.86 -5.97 -19.34
CA ASP A 309 -16.34 -6.71 -20.49
C ASP A 309 -15.45 -5.84 -21.41
N ASP A 310 -15.64 -4.51 -21.41
CA ASP A 310 -14.81 -3.56 -22.17
C ASP A 310 -13.64 -3.10 -21.30
N ILE A 311 -12.68 -3.99 -21.06
CA ILE A 311 -11.47 -3.72 -20.25
C ILE A 311 -10.52 -2.70 -20.92
N LEU A 312 -10.90 -2.13 -22.06
CA LEU A 312 -10.15 -1.07 -22.73
C LEU A 312 -10.74 0.30 -22.35
N PRO A 313 -10.10 1.06 -21.44
CA PRO A 313 -10.60 2.37 -21.02
C PRO A 313 -10.74 3.29 -22.24
N SER A 314 -11.94 3.86 -22.39
CA SER A 314 -12.35 4.72 -23.52
C SER A 314 -11.60 6.05 -23.53
N LEU A 315 -11.20 6.54 -22.34
CA LEU A 315 -10.27 7.66 -22.18
C LEU A 315 -8.83 7.18 -22.32
N GLY A 316 -8.45 6.93 -23.56
CA GLY A 316 -7.07 6.90 -24.02
C GLY A 316 -6.13 6.15 -23.06
N ALA A 317 -6.13 4.82 -23.14
CA ALA A 317 -4.85 4.14 -23.04
C ALA A 317 -3.88 4.94 -23.92
N PRO A 318 -2.76 5.50 -23.38
CA PRO A 318 -1.82 6.23 -24.21
C PRO A 318 -1.58 5.33 -25.40
N ALA A 319 -1.90 5.84 -26.60
CA ALA A 319 -1.85 5.07 -27.83
C ALA A 319 -0.59 4.21 -27.74
N ARG A 320 -0.71 2.90 -27.96
CA ARG A 320 0.43 2.01 -28.13
C ARG A 320 1.26 2.61 -29.26
N GLY A 321 2.11 3.56 -28.91
CA GLY A 321 2.95 4.28 -29.83
C GLY A 321 3.92 3.24 -30.31
N ASN A 322 3.84 2.92 -31.59
CA ASN A 322 4.90 2.25 -32.31
C ASN A 322 6.21 2.89 -31.85
N SER A 323 7.02 2.10 -31.13
CA SER A 323 8.29 2.54 -30.56
C SER A 323 9.20 3.00 -31.68
N ALA A 324 9.15 4.29 -32.00
CA ALA A 324 10.27 4.97 -32.61
C ALA A 324 11.41 4.95 -31.58
N ARG A 325 12.42 4.11 -31.85
CA ARG A 325 13.67 4.01 -31.11
C ARG A 325 14.40 5.36 -31.12
N THR A 326 14.04 6.22 -30.19
CA THR A 326 14.92 7.31 -29.74
C THR A 326 15.17 7.03 -28.28
N LEU A 327 16.44 6.77 -27.93
CA LEU A 327 16.91 6.59 -26.56
C LEU A 327 16.52 7.84 -25.76
N ARG A 328 15.36 7.81 -25.12
CA ARG A 328 14.92 8.88 -24.22
C ARG A 328 15.52 8.58 -22.84
N PRO A 329 15.86 9.58 -22.03
CA PRO A 329 16.29 9.38 -20.64
C PRO A 329 15.26 8.61 -19.78
N ARG A 330 14.00 8.47 -20.23
CA ARG A 330 13.03 7.52 -19.68
C ARG A 330 13.44 6.04 -19.80
N ASP A 331 14.22 5.67 -20.81
CA ASP A 331 14.75 4.32 -20.97
C ASP A 331 15.85 4.01 -19.95
N LEU A 332 16.58 5.02 -19.47
CA LEU A 332 17.54 4.88 -18.36
C LEU A 332 16.83 4.53 -17.05
N LEU A 333 15.61 5.05 -16.83
CA LEU A 333 14.75 4.62 -15.71
C LEU A 333 14.13 3.23 -15.94
N LEU A 334 13.83 2.87 -17.19
CA LEU A 334 13.42 1.51 -17.53
C LEU A 334 14.55 0.49 -17.37
N VAL A 335 15.83 0.87 -17.44
CA VAL A 335 16.96 0.00 -17.03
C VAL A 335 16.87 -0.39 -15.55
N PHE A 336 16.32 0.49 -14.71
CA PHE A 336 16.03 0.16 -13.30
C PHE A 336 14.71 -0.62 -13.12
N SER A 337 13.87 -0.74 -14.17
CA SER A 337 12.64 -1.55 -14.15
C SER A 337 12.34 -2.31 -15.48
N PRO A 338 13.24 -3.16 -16.03
CA PRO A 338 13.02 -3.86 -17.30
C PRO A 338 11.95 -4.97 -17.21
N ALA A 339 11.47 -5.23 -15.99
CA ALA A 339 10.66 -6.40 -15.65
C ALA A 339 9.18 -6.27 -16.05
N MET A 340 8.61 -5.06 -16.07
CA MET A 340 7.17 -4.84 -16.35
C MET A 340 6.76 -5.30 -17.76
N ALA A 341 7.64 -5.15 -18.75
CA ALA A 341 7.35 -5.53 -20.14
C ALA A 341 7.42 -7.06 -20.37
N ARG A 342 8.23 -7.79 -19.60
CA ARG A 342 8.36 -9.26 -19.71
C ARG A 342 7.33 -10.03 -18.88
N GLU A 343 6.72 -9.39 -17.88
CA GLU A 343 5.77 -10.00 -16.95
C GLU A 343 4.52 -10.56 -17.66
N ARG A 344 4.01 -9.87 -18.69
CA ARG A 344 2.87 -10.35 -19.51
C ARG A 344 3.11 -11.70 -20.17
N LYS A 345 4.36 -12.04 -20.53
CA LYS A 345 4.67 -13.30 -21.23
C LYS A 345 4.84 -14.47 -20.25
N ARG A 346 5.36 -14.23 -19.04
CA ARG A 346 5.56 -15.25 -17.99
C ARG A 346 4.33 -15.50 -17.12
N GLU A 347 3.44 -14.52 -16.94
CA GLU A 347 2.15 -14.73 -16.22
C GLU A 347 1.35 -15.86 -16.87
N ARG A 348 1.45 -16.03 -18.20
CA ARG A 348 0.76 -17.11 -18.94
C ARG A 348 1.34 -18.52 -18.69
N GLU A 349 2.60 -18.64 -18.28
CA GLU A 349 3.28 -19.94 -18.12
C GLU A 349 3.45 -20.38 -16.65
N SER A 350 3.24 -19.49 -15.67
CA SER A 350 3.62 -19.73 -14.26
C SER A 350 2.46 -20.07 -13.31
N HIS A 351 1.29 -20.44 -13.84
CA HIS A 351 0.12 -20.84 -13.03
C HIS A 351 0.29 -22.16 -12.23
N LEU A 352 1.46 -22.82 -12.28
CA LEU A 352 1.70 -24.03 -11.50
C LEU A 352 2.13 -23.71 -10.04
N PRO A 353 1.35 -24.14 -9.02
CA PRO A 353 1.45 -23.69 -7.63
C PRO A 353 2.57 -24.38 -6.83
N ARG A 354 3.73 -24.63 -7.43
CA ARG A 354 4.78 -25.49 -6.83
C ARG A 354 5.39 -24.88 -5.56
N ASP A 355 5.51 -23.56 -5.49
CA ASP A 355 6.15 -22.87 -4.35
C ASP A 355 5.22 -22.72 -3.14
N SER A 356 3.92 -22.94 -3.30
CA SER A 356 2.94 -22.81 -2.20
C SER A 356 2.96 -23.99 -1.22
N ALA A 357 3.51 -25.14 -1.62
CA ALA A 357 3.49 -26.35 -0.78
C ALA A 357 4.44 -26.24 0.42
N VAL A 358 5.66 -25.73 0.22
CA VAL A 358 6.68 -25.64 1.28
C VAL A 358 6.26 -24.71 2.41
N ALA A 359 5.57 -23.62 2.08
CA ALA A 359 5.19 -22.61 3.05
C ALA A 359 3.95 -23.00 3.90
N ARG A 360 3.15 -23.99 3.47
CA ARG A 360 1.96 -24.47 4.21
C ARG A 360 2.31 -25.23 5.49
N HIS A 361 3.52 -25.78 5.59
CA HIS A 361 3.95 -26.53 6.78
C HIS A 361 4.33 -25.64 7.97
N ARG A 362 4.40 -24.31 7.78
CA ARG A 362 4.68 -23.37 8.88
C ARG A 362 3.45 -23.20 9.75
N GLY A 363 3.65 -23.16 11.06
CA GLY A 363 2.58 -22.84 12.02
C GLY A 363 1.92 -21.49 11.68
N PRO A 364 0.61 -21.32 11.93
CA PRO A 364 -0.15 -20.13 11.52
C PRO A 364 0.50 -18.84 12.04
N PHE A 365 0.94 -18.82 13.29
CA PHE A 365 1.62 -17.67 13.89
C PHE A 365 2.85 -17.21 13.07
N VAL A 366 3.70 -18.15 12.66
CA VAL A 366 4.90 -17.84 11.85
C VAL A 366 4.52 -17.29 10.48
N ARG A 367 3.45 -17.82 9.86
CA ARG A 367 2.96 -17.35 8.55
C ARG A 367 2.46 -15.91 8.64
N TYR A 368 1.68 -15.58 9.67
CA TYR A 368 1.25 -14.20 9.91
C TYR A 368 2.42 -13.27 10.25
N LEU A 369 3.36 -13.73 11.09
CA LEU A 369 4.54 -12.93 11.44
C LEU A 369 5.39 -12.60 10.21
N VAL A 370 5.65 -13.59 9.34
CA VAL A 370 6.37 -13.40 8.07
C VAL A 370 5.56 -12.54 7.09
N ALA A 371 4.23 -12.60 7.13
CA ALA A 371 3.40 -11.69 6.33
C ALA A 371 3.57 -10.23 6.80
N TRP A 372 3.57 -9.96 8.11
CA TRP A 372 3.74 -8.60 8.62
C TRP A 372 5.19 -8.09 8.55
N LEU A 373 6.16 -9.02 8.56
CA LEU A 373 7.59 -8.78 8.53
C LEU A 373 8.24 -9.65 7.44
N PRO A 374 8.09 -9.30 6.14
CA PRO A 374 8.55 -10.14 5.02
C PRO A 374 10.03 -10.47 5.05
N TRP A 375 10.86 -9.61 5.65
CA TRP A 375 12.29 -9.84 5.80
C TRP A 375 12.63 -11.00 6.73
N LEU A 376 11.73 -11.41 7.63
CA LEU A 376 11.96 -12.62 8.43
C LEU A 376 12.12 -13.85 7.53
N SER A 377 11.54 -13.85 6.32
CA SER A 377 11.75 -14.94 5.36
C SER A 377 13.19 -15.03 4.84
N LEU A 378 14.05 -14.04 5.11
CA LEU A 378 15.47 -14.07 4.76
C LEU A 378 16.31 -14.81 5.83
N LEU A 379 15.79 -14.93 7.05
CA LEU A 379 16.49 -15.61 8.14
C LEU A 379 16.32 -17.12 8.01
N GLU A 380 17.42 -17.86 8.15
CA GLU A 380 17.44 -19.32 8.02
C GLU A 380 16.44 -20.02 8.95
N PHE A 381 16.24 -19.49 10.16
CA PHE A 381 15.26 -20.01 11.11
C PHE A 381 13.83 -20.09 10.53
N PHE A 382 13.46 -19.15 9.67
CA PHE A 382 12.14 -19.10 9.04
C PHE A 382 12.10 -19.84 7.70
N THR A 383 13.25 -20.09 7.05
CA THR A 383 13.34 -20.87 5.81
C THR A 383 13.54 -22.36 6.06
N ALA A 384 14.14 -22.72 7.20
CA ALA A 384 14.50 -24.08 7.53
C ALA A 384 13.24 -24.96 7.52
N LYS A 385 13.19 -25.84 6.51
CA LYS A 385 12.42 -27.08 6.63
C LYS A 385 12.92 -27.70 7.92
N ARG A 386 12.03 -27.93 8.90
CA ARG A 386 12.34 -28.92 9.94
C ARG A 386 12.89 -30.11 9.16
N PRO A 387 14.12 -30.58 9.44
CA PRO A 387 14.64 -31.76 8.77
C PRO A 387 13.51 -32.76 8.89
N ALA A 388 12.98 -33.20 7.73
CA ALA A 388 11.88 -34.15 7.69
C ALA A 388 12.26 -35.18 8.72
N MET A 389 11.51 -35.21 9.83
CA MET A 389 11.79 -36.08 10.96
C MET A 389 11.90 -37.41 10.27
N LYS A 390 13.14 -37.91 10.11
CA LYS A 390 13.41 -39.09 9.30
C LYS A 390 12.39 -40.05 9.83
N ASP A 391 11.41 -40.42 8.99
CA ASP A 391 10.53 -41.51 9.32
C ASP A 391 11.51 -42.60 9.71
N ILE A 392 11.55 -42.86 11.01
CA ILE A 392 12.36 -43.92 11.55
C ILE A 392 11.71 -45.10 10.85
N ASP A 393 12.39 -45.60 9.83
CA ASP A 393 12.05 -46.85 9.17
C ASP A 393 12.10 -47.92 10.27
N VAL A 394 11.01 -48.03 11.03
CA VAL A 394 10.66 -49.19 11.83
C VAL A 394 10.11 -50.23 10.84
N HIS A 395 10.95 -50.57 9.87
CA HIS A 395 10.87 -51.80 9.09
C HIS A 395 12.17 -52.57 9.28
N GLY A 396 12.48 -52.81 10.56
CA GLY A 396 13.04 -54.09 10.96
C GLY A 396 11.93 -55.14 10.83
N GLY A 397 11.94 -55.86 9.72
CA GLY A 397 11.01 -56.92 9.40
C GLY A 397 11.55 -57.72 8.22
N GLU A 398 12.60 -58.50 8.49
CA GLU A 398 13.11 -59.53 7.61
C GLU A 398 11.97 -60.44 7.14
N TYR A 399 11.71 -60.46 5.82
CA TYR A 399 11.23 -61.67 5.16
C TYR A 399 12.01 -61.87 3.87
N SER A 400 13.08 -62.64 4.00
CA SER A 400 13.70 -63.41 2.93
C SER A 400 12.69 -64.44 2.41
N VAL A 401 12.31 -64.35 1.13
CA VAL A 401 11.81 -65.50 0.36
C VAL A 401 12.35 -65.41 -1.07
N ALA A 402 12.86 -66.56 -1.50
CA ALA A 402 13.73 -66.80 -2.63
C ALA A 402 13.09 -66.68 -4.02
N GLU A 403 14.00 -66.56 -4.98
CA GLU A 403 13.88 -66.89 -6.40
C GLU A 403 12.86 -67.99 -6.76
N ARG A 404 12.07 -67.77 -7.83
CA ARG A 404 11.87 -68.78 -8.88
C ARG A 404 11.38 -68.18 -10.20
N SER A 405 11.89 -68.84 -11.24
CA SER A 405 11.89 -68.60 -12.69
C SER A 405 10.52 -68.52 -13.43
N PRO A 406 10.56 -68.19 -14.75
CA PRO A 406 9.39 -67.84 -15.58
C PRO A 406 8.80 -69.03 -16.36
N GLY A 407 7.52 -68.92 -16.77
CA GLY A 407 6.97 -69.75 -17.85
C GLY A 407 5.43 -69.77 -17.96
N SER A 408 4.96 -69.84 -19.22
CA SER A 408 3.67 -70.38 -19.71
C SER A 408 2.39 -69.54 -19.45
N GLU A 409 1.78 -68.91 -20.46
CA GLU A 409 0.89 -69.44 -21.54
C GLU A 409 -0.62 -69.43 -21.22
N MET A 410 -1.37 -68.79 -22.14
CA MET A 410 -2.76 -69.00 -22.61
C MET A 410 -3.98 -69.10 -21.65
N SER A 411 -4.89 -68.11 -21.79
CA SER A 411 -6.34 -68.15 -22.13
C SER A 411 -7.23 -69.39 -21.85
N PRO A 412 -8.58 -69.32 -21.90
CA PRO A 412 -9.53 -68.18 -21.79
C PRO A 412 -10.81 -68.50 -20.95
N MET A 413 -11.74 -67.51 -20.92
CA MET A 413 -13.22 -67.65 -20.91
C MET A 413 -13.92 -68.27 -19.67
N SER A 414 -14.73 -67.46 -18.97
CA SER A 414 -16.09 -67.87 -18.59
C SER A 414 -16.95 -66.69 -18.15
N GLU A 415 -18.25 -66.94 -18.21
CA GLU A 415 -19.40 -66.07 -18.42
C GLU A 415 -20.28 -66.00 -17.16
N ARG A 416 -21.24 -65.04 -17.16
CA ARG A 416 -22.43 -64.85 -16.29
C ARG A 416 -22.32 -63.69 -15.29
N VAL A 417 -23.02 -62.57 -15.52
CA VAL A 417 -24.47 -62.29 -15.39
C VAL A 417 -24.96 -62.37 -13.95
N ALA A 418 -25.29 -61.22 -13.35
CA ALA A 418 -26.55 -60.98 -12.64
C ALA A 418 -26.73 -59.49 -12.27
N HIS A 419 -27.95 -59.01 -12.47
CA HIS A 419 -28.49 -57.68 -12.21
C HIS A 419 -28.52 -57.28 -10.72
N SER A 420 -28.37 -55.99 -10.43
CA SER A 420 -29.36 -55.25 -9.62
C SER A 420 -29.27 -53.72 -9.77
N PRO A 421 -30.40 -53.01 -9.60
CA PRO A 421 -30.56 -51.59 -9.92
C PRO A 421 -30.41 -50.69 -8.68
N GLY A 422 -30.19 -49.39 -8.88
CA GLY A 422 -30.27 -48.41 -7.79
C GLY A 422 -29.55 -47.10 -8.09
N GLN A 423 -30.06 -46.34 -9.04
CA GLN A 423 -29.61 -45.02 -9.45
C GLN A 423 -30.38 -43.94 -8.66
N GLU A 424 -29.70 -43.05 -7.95
CA GLU A 424 -30.15 -41.66 -7.75
C GLU A 424 -28.92 -40.74 -7.64
N SER A 425 -28.57 -40.10 -8.75
CA SER A 425 -27.63 -38.97 -8.77
C SER A 425 -28.29 -37.79 -9.48
N PHE A 426 -28.43 -36.69 -8.74
CA PHE A 426 -28.92 -35.41 -9.24
C PHE A 426 -27.94 -34.82 -10.25
N GLY A 427 -28.27 -34.94 -11.54
CA GLY A 427 -27.57 -34.30 -12.65
C GLY A 427 -28.22 -32.96 -13.02
N VAL A 428 -27.59 -31.84 -12.66
CA VAL A 428 -27.90 -30.53 -13.25
C VAL A 428 -27.27 -30.46 -14.64
N LYS A 429 -28.07 -30.69 -15.68
CA LYS A 429 -27.70 -30.48 -17.09
C LYS A 429 -27.52 -28.97 -17.34
N ARG A 430 -26.28 -28.51 -17.52
CA ARG A 430 -26.01 -27.24 -18.23
C ARG A 430 -25.97 -27.53 -19.74
N LYS A 431 -26.80 -26.79 -20.49
CA LYS A 431 -26.84 -26.82 -21.97
C LYS A 431 -25.50 -26.30 -22.54
N PRO A 432 -24.96 -26.92 -23.60
CA PRO A 432 -23.86 -26.33 -24.36
C PRO A 432 -24.38 -25.15 -25.18
N VAL A 433 -23.68 -24.02 -25.08
CA VAL A 433 -23.87 -22.83 -25.93
C VAL A 433 -23.18 -23.11 -27.27
N PRO A 434 -23.81 -22.88 -28.44
CA PRO A 434 -23.18 -23.12 -29.72
C PRO A 434 -22.15 -22.03 -30.03
N TYR A 435 -20.97 -22.48 -30.47
CA TYR A 435 -19.91 -21.68 -31.03
C TYR A 435 -20.36 -21.16 -32.40
N ARG A 436 -20.42 -19.83 -32.57
CA ARG A 436 -20.78 -19.18 -33.83
C ARG A 436 -19.48 -18.81 -34.55
N ASP A 437 -19.12 -19.61 -35.55
CA ASP A 437 -18.12 -19.24 -36.54
C ASP A 437 -18.64 -18.08 -37.38
N THR A 438 -17.90 -16.97 -37.39
CA THR A 438 -18.04 -15.91 -38.39
C THR A 438 -16.76 -15.85 -39.21
N SER A 439 -16.74 -16.63 -40.28
CA SER A 439 -15.86 -16.51 -41.42
C SER A 439 -16.72 -16.22 -42.67
N GLY A 440 -16.27 -15.29 -43.50
CA GLY A 440 -16.94 -14.85 -44.74
C GLY A 440 -17.21 -13.34 -44.70
N GLU A 441 -16.36 -12.51 -45.30
CA GLU A 441 -16.34 -12.12 -46.72
C GLU A 441 -17.03 -10.77 -46.94
N GLY A 442 -16.37 -9.86 -47.65
CA GLY A 442 -16.92 -8.53 -47.92
C GLY A 442 -15.88 -7.53 -48.41
N SER A 443 -15.15 -7.90 -49.46
CA SER A 443 -14.41 -6.96 -50.31
C SER A 443 -15.43 -6.18 -51.14
N GLU A 444 -15.55 -4.86 -50.94
CA GLU A 444 -16.10 -4.00 -51.98
C GLU A 444 -15.38 -2.65 -52.05
N ARG A 445 -14.88 -2.39 -53.26
CA ARG A 445 -14.32 -1.14 -53.75
C ARG A 445 -15.43 -0.09 -53.82
N GLY A 446 -15.19 1.09 -53.27
CA GLY A 446 -15.92 2.31 -53.62
C GLY A 446 -14.96 3.36 -54.18
N ARG A 447 -15.10 3.65 -55.47
CA ARG A 447 -14.47 4.74 -56.23
C ARG A 447 -15.55 5.80 -56.47
N GLY A 448 -15.17 7.09 -56.44
CA GLY A 448 -15.99 8.25 -56.82
C GLY A 448 -16.38 9.10 -55.60
N GLU A 449 -16.17 10.41 -55.56
CA GLU A 449 -15.70 11.43 -56.50
C GLU A 449 -14.79 12.43 -55.76
#